data_AF-A0A852VY55-F1
#
_entry.id   AF-A0A852VY55-F1
#
_cell.length_a   1.000
_cell.length_b   1.000
_cell.length_c   1.000
_cell.angle_alpha   90.00
_cell.angle_beta   90.00
_cell.angle_gamma   90.00
#
_symmetry.space_group_name_H-M   'P 1'
#
loop_
_entity.id
_entity.type
_entity.pdbx_description
1 polymer ?
#
loop_
_entity_poly.entity_id
_entity_poly.type
_entity_poly.pdbx_seq_one_letter_code
_entity_poly.pdbx_strand_id
1 'polypeptide(L)'
;MRLLYVGSATKLRSRLTSNQLRRSGSSTLRRTLVCLLLDDQDYRTRRTDRVVLLDEDEVRLTAWMREHLRVSWCEHPAQREVEADAIRILRPPLNVDPATGQTVALVKTARRRYVDSAGGTDVDT
;
A
#
# COMPACT_ATOMS: atom_id res chain seq x y z
N MET A 1 1.36 -16.70 -11.00
CA MET A 1 1.43 -15.69 -9.92
C MET A 1 2.42 -14.61 -10.31
N ARG A 2 2.17 -13.35 -9.96
CA ARG A 2 3.07 -12.21 -10.25
C ARG A 2 3.52 -11.55 -8.96
N LEU A 3 4.82 -11.28 -8.82
CA LEU A 3 5.35 -10.51 -7.70
C LEU A 3 4.96 -9.03 -7.87
N LEU A 4 4.22 -8.49 -6.91
CA LEU A 4 3.71 -7.11 -6.98
C LEU A 4 4.57 -6.12 -6.18
N TYR A 5 5.12 -6.57 -5.04
CA TYR A 5 5.83 -5.72 -4.10
C TYR A 5 6.87 -6.53 -3.29
N VAL A 6 8.00 -5.90 -2.99
CA VAL A 6 9.05 -6.41 -2.08
C VAL A 6 9.29 -5.39 -0.98
N GLY A 7 9.51 -5.88 0.24
CA GLY A 7 9.79 -5.06 1.42
C GLY A 7 10.67 -5.78 2.44
N SER A 8 11.59 -5.09 3.12
CA SER A 8 12.40 -5.63 4.25
C SER A 8 11.91 -5.20 5.63
N ALA A 9 12.09 -6.04 6.66
CA ALA A 9 11.57 -5.80 8.00
C ALA A 9 12.49 -6.34 9.10
N THR A 10 12.81 -5.51 10.08
CA THR A 10 13.59 -5.93 11.27
C THR A 10 12.81 -6.88 12.19
N LYS A 11 11.47 -6.85 12.16
CA LYS A 11 10.58 -7.74 12.93
C LYS A 11 9.47 -8.28 12.03
N LEU A 12 9.72 -9.42 11.37
CA LEU A 12 8.78 -10.04 10.42
C LEU A 12 7.40 -10.29 11.05
N ARG A 13 7.35 -10.91 12.24
CA ARG A 13 6.08 -11.17 12.95
C ARG A 13 5.27 -9.91 13.18
N SER A 14 5.90 -8.83 13.66
CA SER A 14 5.21 -7.55 13.86
C SER A 14 4.76 -6.93 12.54
N ARG A 15 5.54 -7.05 11.45
CA ARG A 15 5.13 -6.52 10.15
C ARG A 15 3.95 -7.30 9.55
N LEU A 16 3.95 -8.62 9.68
CA LEU A 16 2.87 -9.49 9.21
C LEU A 16 1.59 -9.26 10.03
N THR A 17 1.69 -9.16 11.36
CA THR A 17 0.51 -9.03 12.24
C THR A 17 -0.02 -7.61 12.39
N SER A 18 0.84 -6.59 12.30
CA SER A 18 0.47 -5.19 12.60
C SER A 18 0.41 -4.29 11.36
N ASN A 19 1.33 -4.44 10.38
CA ASN A 19 1.43 -3.53 9.23
C ASN A 19 0.67 -4.01 7.97
N GLN A 20 0.40 -5.31 7.85
CA GLN A 20 -0.48 -5.82 6.78
C GLN A 20 -1.96 -5.85 7.20
N LEU A 21 -2.26 -5.81 8.50
CA LEU A 21 -3.58 -6.19 9.02
C LEU A 21 -4.33 -5.15 9.88
N ARG A 22 -3.80 -3.94 10.16
CA ARG A 22 -4.58 -2.96 10.97
C ARG A 22 -4.59 -1.49 10.55
N ARG A 23 -3.55 -0.91 9.92
CA ARG A 23 -3.53 0.55 9.62
C ARG A 23 -2.78 0.85 8.32
N SER A 24 -3.40 1.61 7.40
CA SER A 24 -2.76 2.11 6.16
C SER A 24 -1.69 3.18 6.41
N GLY A 25 -1.69 3.84 7.57
CA GLY A 25 -0.80 4.95 7.90
C GLY A 25 0.72 4.62 7.90
N SER A 26 1.12 3.36 8.01
CA SER A 26 2.55 2.96 8.07
C SER A 26 3.00 2.02 6.95
N SER A 27 2.10 1.60 6.05
CA SER A 27 2.38 0.58 5.04
C SER A 27 2.33 1.16 3.63
N THR A 28 3.50 1.29 2.99
CA THR A 28 3.64 1.75 1.60
C THR A 28 2.82 0.91 0.62
N LEU A 29 2.74 -0.40 0.87
CA LEU A 29 1.90 -1.31 0.08
C LEU A 29 0.42 -0.98 0.24
N ARG A 30 -0.09 -0.88 1.48
CA ARG A 30 -1.50 -0.57 1.73
C ARG A 30 -1.88 0.76 1.09
N ARG A 31 -1.09 1.82 1.29
CA ARG A 31 -1.33 3.13 0.67
C ARG A 31 -1.40 3.03 -0.85
N THR A 32 -0.46 2.32 -1.47
CA THR A 32 -0.44 2.17 -2.92
C THR A 32 -1.65 1.40 -3.43
N LEU A 33 -2.07 0.34 -2.74
CA LEU A 33 -3.27 -0.42 -3.08
C LEU A 33 -4.54 0.41 -2.94
N VAL A 34 -4.72 1.13 -1.83
CA VAL A 34 -5.89 2.00 -1.65
C VAL A 34 -5.99 3.03 -2.76
N CYS A 35 -4.87 3.67 -3.12
CA CYS A 35 -4.87 4.65 -4.20
C CYS A 35 -5.35 4.03 -5.52
N LEU A 36 -4.94 2.80 -5.82
CA LEU A 36 -5.30 2.10 -7.05
C LEU A 36 -6.75 1.58 -7.05
N LEU A 37 -7.28 1.26 -5.88
CA LEU A 37 -8.60 0.62 -5.71
C LEU A 37 -9.68 1.59 -5.22
N LEU A 38 -9.35 2.87 -5.04
CA LEU A 38 -10.22 3.87 -4.40
C LEU A 38 -11.62 3.89 -5.01
N ASP A 39 -11.68 4.04 -6.34
CA ASP A 39 -12.92 4.14 -7.09
C ASP A 39 -13.59 2.75 -7.27
N ASP A 40 -12.80 1.73 -7.60
CA ASP A 40 -13.28 0.36 -7.85
C ASP A 40 -13.89 -0.32 -6.61
N GLN A 41 -13.49 0.10 -5.41
CA GLN A 41 -13.96 -0.46 -4.14
C GLN A 41 -14.81 0.55 -3.36
N ASP A 42 -15.05 1.74 -3.90
CA ASP A 42 -15.81 2.80 -3.23
C ASP A 42 -15.32 3.02 -1.78
N TYR A 43 -14.01 3.24 -1.65
CA TYR A 43 -13.40 3.48 -0.34
C TYR A 43 -13.55 4.95 0.06
N ARG A 44 -13.94 5.19 1.32
CA ARG A 44 -14.08 6.54 1.86
C ARG A 44 -12.84 6.95 2.63
N THR A 45 -12.53 8.24 2.54
CA THR A 45 -11.36 8.83 3.18
C THR A 45 -11.74 10.03 4.05
N ARG A 46 -10.93 10.29 5.06
CA ARG A 46 -11.00 11.52 5.87
C ARG A 46 -9.63 12.16 5.97
N ARG A 47 -9.62 13.47 6.25
CA ARG A 47 -8.41 14.23 6.50
C ARG A 47 -8.12 14.29 7.99
N THR A 48 -6.89 13.95 8.37
CA THR A 48 -6.29 14.20 9.69
C THR A 48 -5.08 15.12 9.49
N ASP A 49 -3.93 14.80 10.09
CA ASP A 49 -2.59 15.21 9.65
C ASP A 49 -2.26 14.77 8.21
N ARG A 50 -2.98 13.77 7.68
CA ARG A 50 -2.85 13.21 6.33
C ARG A 50 -4.17 12.59 5.87
N VAL A 51 -4.24 12.18 4.61
CA VAL A 51 -5.41 11.43 4.13
C VAL A 51 -5.33 9.97 4.54
N VAL A 52 -6.36 9.52 5.23
CA VAL A 52 -6.51 8.14 5.73
C VAL A 52 -7.88 7.58 5.32
N LEU A 53 -7.97 6.26 5.23
CA LEU A 53 -9.26 5.58 5.11
C LEU A 53 -10.10 5.75 6.38
N LEU A 54 -11.42 5.69 6.23
CA LEU A 54 -12.30 5.44 7.37
C LEU A 54 -12.02 4.05 7.96
N ASP A 55 -12.30 3.87 9.25
CA ASP A 55 -11.95 2.63 9.97
C ASP A 55 -12.65 1.39 9.37
N GLU A 56 -13.88 1.54 8.86
CA GLU A 56 -14.61 0.48 8.13
C GLU A 56 -13.90 0.09 6.83
N ASP A 57 -13.39 1.07 6.09
CA ASP A 57 -12.70 0.85 4.82
C ASP A 57 -11.28 0.28 5.02
N GLU A 58 -10.64 0.53 6.17
CA GLU A 58 -9.41 -0.17 6.57
C GLU A 58 -9.63 -1.67 6.75
N VAL A 59 -10.78 -2.06 7.31
CA VAL A 59 -11.18 -3.47 7.47
C VAL A 59 -11.48 -4.08 6.11
N ARG A 60 -12.25 -3.38 5.25
CA ARG A 60 -12.55 -3.83 3.88
C ARG A 60 -11.29 -4.04 3.05
N LEU A 61 -10.34 -3.09 3.08
CA LEU A 61 -9.05 -3.24 2.40
C LEU A 61 -8.29 -4.47 2.92
N THR A 62 -8.33 -4.71 4.23
CA THR A 62 -7.66 -5.88 4.82
C THR A 62 -8.27 -7.19 4.34
N ALA A 63 -9.60 -7.27 4.25
CA ALA A 63 -10.30 -8.42 3.69
C ALA A 63 -9.92 -8.63 2.22
N TRP A 64 -10.00 -7.57 1.40
CA TRP A 64 -9.61 -7.63 -0.01
C TRP A 64 -8.17 -8.12 -0.20
N MET A 65 -7.22 -7.61 0.59
CA MET A 65 -5.82 -8.05 0.54
C MET A 65 -5.65 -9.52 0.90
N ARG A 66 -6.39 -10.03 1.90
CA ARG A 66 -6.33 -11.46 2.29
C ARG A 66 -6.88 -12.38 1.21
N GLU A 67 -7.90 -11.93 0.50
CA GLU A 67 -8.53 -12.67 -0.58
C GLU A 67 -7.67 -12.69 -1.85
N HIS A 68 -7.10 -11.54 -2.22
CA HIS A 68 -6.47 -11.36 -3.54
C HIS A 68 -4.94 -11.48 -3.52
N LEU A 69 -4.30 -11.33 -2.35
CA LEU A 69 -2.84 -11.34 -2.25
C LEU A 69 -2.34 -12.59 -1.54
N ARG A 70 -1.17 -13.06 -1.98
CA ARG A 70 -0.37 -14.04 -1.27
C ARG A 70 0.91 -13.39 -0.78
N VAL A 71 1.31 -13.74 0.43
CA VAL A 71 2.52 -13.21 1.07
C VAL A 71 3.45 -14.38 1.35
N SER A 72 4.70 -14.23 0.94
CA SER A 72 5.81 -15.12 1.30
C SER A 72 6.90 -14.30 2.00
N TRP A 73 7.69 -14.95 2.85
CA TRP A 73 8.81 -14.32 3.55
C TRP A 73 10.00 -15.26 3.65
N CYS A 74 11.18 -14.69 3.76
CA CYS A 74 12.41 -15.38 4.11
C CYS A 74 13.19 -14.53 5.12
N GLU A 75 13.96 -15.20 5.98
CA GLU A 75 14.92 -14.52 6.86
C GLU A 75 16.27 -14.42 6.14
N HIS A 76 16.89 -13.23 6.19
CA HIS A 76 18.19 -13.01 5.56
C HIS A 76 19.03 -12.03 6.39
N PRO A 77 20.32 -12.33 6.67
CA PRO A 77 21.18 -11.46 7.48
C PRO A 77 21.39 -10.08 6.83
N ALA A 78 21.53 -10.03 5.50
CA ALA A 78 21.66 -8.80 4.72
C ALA A 78 20.32 -8.35 4.09
N GLN A 79 19.27 -8.21 4.90
CA GLN A 79 17.90 -7.96 4.40
C GLN A 79 17.76 -6.75 3.45
N ARG A 80 18.55 -5.67 3.66
CA ARG A 80 18.48 -4.45 2.85
C ARG A 80 19.09 -4.63 1.47
N GLU A 81 20.22 -5.33 1.41
CA GLU A 81 20.92 -5.63 0.15
C GLU A 81 20.06 -6.55 -0.72
N VAL A 82 19.51 -7.62 -0.14
CA VAL A 82 18.62 -8.54 -0.85
C VAL A 82 17.33 -7.86 -1.33
N GLU A 83 16.74 -6.95 -0.54
CA GLU A 83 15.59 -6.16 -0.98
C GLU A 83 15.94 -5.29 -2.20
N ALA A 84 17.06 -4.57 -2.15
CA ALA A 84 17.49 -3.71 -3.24
C ALA A 84 17.73 -4.51 -4.53
N ASP A 85 18.42 -5.65 -4.42
CA ASP A 85 18.68 -6.53 -5.56
C ASP A 85 17.40 -7.16 -6.12
N ALA A 86 16.48 -7.61 -5.26
CA ALA A 86 15.20 -8.14 -5.70
C ALA A 86 14.36 -7.08 -6.44
N ILE A 87 14.31 -5.84 -5.94
CA ILE A 87 13.63 -4.73 -6.61
C ILE A 87 14.28 -4.44 -7.97
N ARG A 88 15.62 -4.38 -8.02
CA ARG A 88 16.38 -4.09 -9.24
C ARG A 88 16.18 -5.14 -10.33
N ILE A 89 16.23 -6.43 -9.96
CA ILE A 89 16.15 -7.56 -10.88
C ILE A 89 14.70 -7.81 -11.31
N LEU A 90 13.77 -7.88 -10.36
CA LEU A 90 12.39 -8.32 -10.61
C LEU A 90 11.45 -7.17 -10.99
N ARG A 91 11.86 -5.92 -10.72
CA ARG A 91 11.10 -4.68 -11.00
C ARG A 91 9.62 -4.80 -10.60
N PRO A 92 9.30 -5.09 -9.33
CA PRO A 92 7.93 -5.26 -8.90
C PRO A 92 7.13 -3.97 -9.16
N PRO A 93 5.94 -4.06 -9.78
CA PRO A 93 5.20 -2.90 -10.27
C PRO A 93 4.81 -1.89 -9.18
N LEU A 94 4.71 -2.31 -7.92
CA LEU A 94 4.29 -1.44 -6.80
C LEU A 94 5.47 -0.86 -6.00
N ASN A 95 6.72 -1.24 -6.31
CA ASN A 95 7.93 -0.60 -5.76
C ASN A 95 8.27 0.64 -6.61
N VAL A 96 7.59 1.76 -6.35
CA VAL A 96 7.61 2.96 -7.23
C VAL A 96 8.81 3.90 -7.10
N ASP A 97 9.70 3.67 -6.14
CA ASP A 97 10.89 4.50 -5.92
C ASP A 97 12.12 3.57 -5.89
N PRO A 98 13.16 3.78 -6.72
CA PRO A 98 13.34 4.82 -7.75
C PRO A 98 12.80 4.44 -9.14
N ALA A 99 11.83 3.52 -9.21
CA ALA A 99 11.34 2.99 -10.49
C ALA A 99 10.71 4.06 -11.40
N THR A 100 10.84 3.87 -12.72
CA THR A 100 10.25 4.72 -13.76
C THR A 100 9.41 3.90 -14.73
N GLY A 101 8.48 4.55 -15.45
CA GLY A 101 7.62 3.91 -16.47
C GLY A 101 6.12 4.08 -16.22
N GLN A 102 5.31 3.45 -17.07
CA GLN A 102 3.84 3.63 -17.10
C GLN A 102 3.16 3.25 -15.78
N THR A 103 3.57 2.16 -15.16
CA THR A 103 3.02 1.73 -13.85
C THR A 103 3.28 2.77 -12.76
N VAL A 104 4.47 3.38 -12.74
CA VAL A 104 4.81 4.43 -11.77
C VAL A 104 3.95 5.68 -12.01
N ALA A 105 3.71 6.05 -13.27
CA ALA A 105 2.82 7.14 -13.62
C ALA A 105 1.38 6.88 -13.12
N LEU A 106 0.84 5.67 -13.34
CA LEU A 106 -0.47 5.27 -12.85
C LEU A 106 -0.56 5.37 -11.32
N VAL A 107 0.44 4.83 -10.60
CA VAL A 107 0.47 4.90 -9.13
C VAL A 107 0.58 6.35 -8.64
N LYS A 108 1.36 7.21 -9.31
CA LYS A 108 1.45 8.64 -8.95
C LYS A 108 0.13 9.37 -9.15
N THR A 109 -0.55 9.12 -10.27
CA THR A 109 -1.90 9.69 -10.53
C THR A 109 -2.91 9.20 -9.50
N ALA A 110 -2.91 7.91 -9.20
CA ALA A 110 -3.76 7.31 -8.18
C ALA A 110 -3.50 7.94 -6.78
N ARG A 111 -2.23 8.15 -6.43
CA ARG A 111 -1.85 8.83 -5.17
C ARG A 111 -2.34 10.26 -5.11
N ARG A 112 -2.37 10.98 -6.24
CA ARG A 112 -2.92 12.34 -6.28
C ARG A 112 -4.42 12.31 -5.97
N ARG A 113 -5.19 11.48 -6.66
CA ARG A 113 -6.64 11.32 -6.42
C ARG A 113 -6.96 10.96 -4.97
N TYR A 114 -6.20 10.04 -4.39
CA TYR A 114 -6.34 9.68 -2.98
C TYR A 114 -6.06 10.86 -2.02
N VAL A 115 -5.14 11.76 -2.35
CA VAL A 115 -4.93 12.96 -1.53
C VAL A 115 -6.11 13.93 -1.68
N ASP A 116 -6.71 14.01 -2.87
CA ASP A 116 -7.80 14.91 -3.17
C ASP A 116 -9.16 14.39 -2.64
N SER A 117 -9.30 13.08 -2.40
CA SER A 117 -10.56 12.44 -1.97
C SER A 117 -11.02 12.81 -0.56
N ALA A 118 -10.12 13.31 0.29
CA ALA A 118 -10.46 13.76 1.64
C ALA A 118 -10.92 15.23 1.71
N GLY A 119 -11.41 15.77 0.59
CA GLY A 119 -11.83 17.17 0.43
C GLY A 119 -13.33 17.41 0.32
N GLY A 120 -14.18 16.41 0.58
CA GLY A 120 -15.64 16.53 0.42
C GLY A 120 -16.43 15.91 1.55
N THR A 121 -16.52 16.61 2.69
CA THR A 121 -17.68 16.67 3.60
C THR A 121 -17.34 17.63 4.73
N ASP A 122 -17.48 18.92 4.46
CA ASP A 122 -18.01 19.88 5.43
C ASP A 122 -19.18 20.55 4.70
N VAL A 123 -20.37 19.98 4.88
CA VAL A 123 -21.63 20.71 4.69
C VAL A 123 -22.41 20.45 5.98
N ASP A 124 -22.55 21.53 6.74
CA ASP A 124 -23.44 21.73 7.88
C ASP A 124 -24.68 20.84 7.87
N THR A 125 -24.97 20.22 9.01
CA THR A 125 -26.35 20.07 9.53
C THR A 125 -26.30 20.02 11.05
#